data_AF-A0AA48KCJ4-F1
#
_entry.id   AF-A0AA48KCJ4-F1
#
_cell.length_a   1.000
_cell.length_b   1.000
_cell.length_c   1.000
_cell.angle_alpha   90.00
_cell.angle_beta   90.00
_cell.angle_gamma   90.00
#
_symmetry.space_group_name_H-M   'P 1'
#
loop_
_entity.id
_entity.type
_entity.pdbx_description
1 polymer ?
#
loop_
_entity_poly.entity_id
_entity_poly.type
_entity_poly.pdbx_seq_one_letter_code
_entity_poly.pdbx_strand_id
1 'polypeptide(L)'
;MTGLPSPCLEALKAIEADPLALPPAAEAHVARCPACAEARVTWLAMEEAPGALAPAGYFDRLPGRVLRKLPATRPALQRPALLWALAAGLMAAMGTGGFLLGRANRQPVVEASINPAAVPAAQDLPATLPDAPFQEGDEEITQLHNLSAEEAKALIDKADAQGSQP
;
A
#
# COMPACT_ATOMS: atom_id res chain seq x y z
N MET A 1 24.26 -27.66 -33.86
CA MET A 1 24.62 -26.26 -33.60
C MET A 1 23.92 -25.40 -34.63
N THR A 2 22.68 -24.99 -34.35
CA THR A 2 21.92 -24.10 -35.25
C THR A 2 22.53 -22.71 -35.15
N GLY A 3 23.11 -22.22 -36.25
CA GLY A 3 23.67 -20.87 -36.31
C GLY A 3 22.58 -19.81 -36.08
N LEU A 4 22.97 -18.66 -35.53
CA LEU A 4 22.06 -17.54 -35.42
C LEU A 4 21.65 -17.06 -36.82
N PRO A 5 20.39 -16.64 -36.99
CA PRO A 5 19.95 -16.04 -38.26
C PRO A 5 20.73 -14.74 -38.52
N SER A 6 21.10 -14.50 -39.77
CA SER A 6 21.87 -13.32 -40.23
C SER A 6 21.43 -11.99 -39.63
N PRO A 7 20.12 -11.64 -39.57
CA PRO A 7 19.70 -10.36 -39.01
C PRO A 7 19.97 -10.24 -37.50
N CYS A 8 19.88 -11.34 -36.74
CA CYS A 8 20.23 -11.32 -35.32
C CYS A 8 21.74 -11.12 -35.13
N LEU A 9 22.56 -11.73 -36.00
CA LEU A 9 24.01 -11.60 -35.93
C LEU A 9 24.47 -10.16 -36.22
N GLU A 10 23.87 -9.51 -37.21
CA GLU A 10 24.12 -8.09 -37.51
C GLU A 10 23.66 -7.17 -36.38
N ALA A 11 22.48 -7.44 -35.80
CA ALA A 11 21.96 -6.67 -34.67
C ALA A 11 22.87 -6.81 -33.43
N LEU A 12 23.33 -8.03 -33.12
CA LEU A 12 24.25 -8.26 -32.00
C LEU A 12 25.60 -7.56 -32.20
N LYS A 13 26.17 -7.59 -33.42
CA LYS A 13 27.39 -6.82 -33.73
C LYS A 13 27.19 -5.32 -33.55
N ALA A 14 26.03 -4.80 -33.91
CA ALA A 14 25.71 -3.39 -33.72
C ALA A 14 25.55 -3.03 -32.23
N ILE A 15 24.90 -3.90 -31.45
CA ILE A 15 24.76 -3.76 -29.99
C ILE A 15 26.13 -3.76 -29.31
N GLU A 16 27.02 -4.66 -29.72
CA GLU A 16 28.39 -4.76 -29.18
C GLU A 16 29.24 -3.52 -29.50
N ALA A 17 29.04 -2.92 -30.68
CA ALA A 17 29.77 -1.72 -31.11
C ALA A 17 29.32 -0.44 -30.39
N ASP A 18 28.01 -0.17 -30.37
CA ASP A 18 27.40 0.94 -29.61
C ASP A 18 25.91 0.66 -29.33
N PRO A 19 25.56 0.24 -28.10
CA PRO A 19 24.18 -0.10 -27.75
C PRO A 19 23.28 1.11 -27.55
N LEU A 20 23.83 2.33 -27.49
CA LEU A 20 23.05 3.55 -27.39
C LEU A 20 22.74 4.14 -28.77
N ALA A 21 23.58 3.90 -29.77
CA ALA A 21 23.42 4.41 -31.13
C ALA A 21 23.44 3.30 -32.20
N LEU A 22 22.34 2.56 -32.31
CA LEU A 22 22.19 1.52 -33.34
C LEU A 22 21.94 2.13 -34.72
N PRO A 23 22.43 1.49 -35.80
CA PRO A 23 21.99 1.81 -37.16
C PRO A 23 20.51 1.47 -37.33
N PRO A 24 19.78 2.16 -38.22
CA PRO A 24 18.31 2.05 -38.33
C PRO A 24 17.83 0.63 -38.64
N ALA A 25 18.63 -0.16 -39.38
CA ALA A 25 18.31 -1.56 -39.67
C ALA A 25 18.35 -2.45 -38.42
N ALA A 26 19.35 -2.26 -37.55
CA ALA A 26 19.47 -3.01 -36.31
C ALA A 26 18.42 -2.58 -35.29
N GLU A 27 18.11 -1.28 -35.21
CA GLU A 27 17.03 -0.77 -34.35
C GLU A 27 15.68 -1.36 -34.73
N ALA A 28 15.34 -1.37 -36.03
CA ALA A 28 14.11 -1.98 -36.53
C ALA A 28 14.01 -3.49 -36.22
N HIS A 29 15.15 -4.20 -36.23
CA HIS A 29 15.20 -5.61 -35.87
C HIS A 29 15.04 -5.82 -34.36
N VAL A 30 15.77 -5.07 -33.54
CA VAL A 30 15.69 -5.12 -32.06
C VAL A 30 14.27 -4.83 -31.59
N ALA A 31 13.55 -3.91 -32.24
CA ALA A 31 12.15 -3.62 -31.92
C ALA A 31 11.19 -4.80 -32.14
N ARG A 32 11.59 -5.81 -32.93
CA ARG A 32 10.76 -6.98 -33.28
C ARG A 32 11.27 -8.29 -32.70
N CYS A 33 12.58 -8.39 -32.40
CA CYS A 33 13.21 -9.59 -31.88
C CYS A 33 13.45 -9.47 -30.36
N PRO A 34 12.68 -10.19 -29.51
CA PRO A 34 12.81 -10.08 -28.06
C PRO A 34 14.20 -10.50 -27.57
N ALA A 35 14.80 -11.53 -28.17
CA ALA A 35 16.15 -11.98 -27.80
C ALA A 35 17.22 -10.89 -28.03
N CYS A 36 17.12 -10.12 -29.13
CA CYS A 36 18.06 -9.02 -29.37
C CYS A 36 17.77 -7.80 -28.47
N ALA A 37 16.50 -7.56 -28.11
CA ALA A 37 16.13 -6.53 -27.16
C ALA A 37 16.66 -6.84 -25.75
N GLU A 38 16.50 -8.09 -25.29
CA GLU A 38 17.04 -8.57 -24.03
C GLU A 38 18.57 -8.52 -24.03
N ALA A 39 19.23 -8.96 -25.10
CA ALA A 39 20.69 -8.86 -25.21
C ALA A 39 21.19 -7.42 -25.06
N ARG A 40 20.47 -6.44 -25.64
CA ARG A 40 20.78 -5.01 -25.50
C ARG A 40 20.61 -4.53 -24.06
N VAL A 41 19.52 -4.91 -23.39
CA VAL A 41 19.28 -4.54 -21.98
C VAL A 41 20.35 -5.15 -21.09
N THR A 42 20.68 -6.42 -21.28
CA THR A 42 21.73 -7.11 -20.53
C THR A 42 23.08 -6.41 -20.71
N TRP A 43 23.44 -6.06 -21.95
CA TRP A 43 24.68 -5.31 -22.22
C TRP A 43 24.69 -3.97 -21.51
N LEU A 44 23.59 -3.20 -21.55
CA LEU A 44 23.46 -1.92 -20.85
C LEU A 44 23.43 -2.06 -19.32
N ALA A 45 22.97 -3.20 -18.81
CA ALA A 45 22.87 -3.50 -17.38
C ALA A 45 24.19 -4.04 -16.79
N MET A 46 25.17 -4.39 -17.63
CA MET A 46 26.53 -4.68 -17.15
C MET A 46 27.16 -3.37 -16.66
N GLU A 47 26.99 -3.07 -15.37
CA GLU A 47 27.47 -1.87 -14.66
C GLU A 47 29.00 -1.70 -14.69
N GLU A 48 29.74 -2.71 -15.15
CA GLU A 48 31.21 -2.74 -15.16
C GLU A 48 31.77 -2.53 -16.56
N ALA A 49 31.57 -1.34 -17.13
CA ALA A 49 32.58 -0.82 -18.03
C ALA A 49 33.75 -0.34 -17.14
N PRO A 50 35.00 -0.84 -17.29
CA PRO A 50 36.12 -0.23 -16.59
C PRO A 50 36.14 1.25 -16.93
N GLY A 51 36.18 2.12 -15.92
CA GLY A 51 36.06 3.58 -16.07
C GLY A 51 37.08 4.23 -17.03
N ALA A 52 38.02 3.45 -17.57
CA ALA A 52 38.99 3.81 -18.59
C ALA A 52 38.41 3.92 -20.03
N LEU A 53 37.17 3.50 -20.30
CA LEU A 53 36.60 3.50 -21.66
C LEU A 53 35.65 4.67 -21.96
N ALA A 54 35.36 5.55 -21.00
CA ALA A 54 34.63 6.78 -21.31
C ALA A 54 35.58 7.74 -22.04
N PRO A 55 35.32 8.10 -23.32
CA PRO A 55 36.13 9.11 -24.00
C PRO A 55 36.15 10.39 -23.17
N ALA A 56 37.32 11.03 -23.07
CA ALA A 56 37.46 12.26 -22.30
C ALA A 56 36.35 13.26 -22.68
N GLY A 57 35.59 13.72 -21.68
CA GLY A 57 34.46 14.64 -21.86
C GLY A 57 33.10 14.02 -22.12
N TYR A 58 32.93 12.68 -22.06
CA TYR A 58 31.60 12.04 -22.07
C TYR A 58 30.71 12.55 -20.93
N PHE A 59 31.26 12.61 -19.72
CA PHE A 59 30.55 13.09 -18.53
C PHE A 59 30.27 14.61 -18.59
N ASP A 60 31.13 15.41 -19.21
CA ASP A 60 30.90 16.84 -19.40
C ASP A 60 29.75 17.14 -20.37
N ARG A 61 29.49 16.23 -21.33
CA ARG A 61 28.42 16.34 -22.33
C ARG A 61 27.12 15.68 -21.89
N LEU A 62 27.16 14.81 -20.88
CA LEU A 62 26.02 14.13 -20.29
C LEU A 62 24.93 15.10 -19.78
N PRO A 63 25.24 16.14 -18.98
CA PRO A 63 24.21 17.02 -18.43
C PRO A 63 23.44 17.74 -19.55
N GLY A 64 24.10 18.17 -20.62
CA GLY A 64 23.42 18.80 -21.76
C GLY A 64 22.49 17.85 -22.53
N ARG A 65 22.84 16.57 -22.64
CA ARG A 65 22.00 15.55 -23.31
C ARG A 65 20.83 15.09 -22.44
N VAL A 66 21.04 14.93 -21.13
CA VAL A 66 19.99 14.57 -20.18
C VAL A 66 18.97 15.70 -20.05
N LEU A 67 19.44 16.96 -19.94
CA LEU A 67 18.56 18.13 -19.86
C LEU A 67 17.72 18.35 -21.13
N ARG A 68 18.22 17.97 -22.32
CA ARG A 68 17.43 18.00 -23.56
C ARG A 68 16.38 16.91 -23.68
N LYS A 69 16.56 15.77 -23.00
CA LYS A 69 15.63 14.63 -23.01
C LYS A 69 14.58 14.71 -21.90
N LEU A 70 14.78 15.58 -20.90
CA LEU A 70 13.75 15.91 -19.94
C LEU A 70 12.70 16.78 -20.66
N PRO A 71 11.44 16.37 -20.75
CA PRO A 71 10.40 17.25 -21.26
C PRO A 71 10.37 18.51 -20.38
N ALA A 72 10.67 19.66 -20.97
CA ALA A 72 10.71 20.97 -20.28
C ALA A 72 9.34 21.32 -19.64
N THR A 73 8.29 20.62 -20.02
CA THR A 73 6.95 20.70 -19.46
C THR A 73 6.80 19.69 -18.34
N ARG A 74 7.01 20.13 -17.09
CA ARG A 74 6.39 19.46 -15.94
C ARG A 74 4.89 19.40 -16.20
N PRO A 75 4.25 18.22 -16.31
CA PRO A 75 2.80 18.17 -16.33
C PRO A 75 2.33 18.80 -15.01
N ALA A 76 1.43 19.79 -15.11
CA ALA A 76 0.90 20.48 -13.96
C ALA A 76 0.43 19.45 -12.93
N LEU A 77 1.09 19.41 -11.78
CA LEU A 77 0.90 18.45 -10.68
C LEU A 77 -0.46 18.66 -9.97
N GLN A 78 -1.47 19.14 -10.67
CA GLN A 78 -2.76 19.54 -10.10
C GLN A 78 -3.78 18.41 -10.06
N ARG A 79 -3.65 17.40 -10.93
CA ARG A 79 -4.53 16.22 -10.92
C ARG A 79 -4.47 15.41 -9.63
N PRO A 80 -3.29 15.09 -9.04
CA PRO A 80 -3.27 14.35 -7.78
C PRO A 80 -3.84 15.19 -6.63
N ALA A 81 -3.58 16.51 -6.58
CA ALA A 81 -4.11 17.38 -5.53
C ALA A 81 -5.65 17.44 -5.53
N LEU A 82 -6.27 17.52 -6.71
CA LEU A 82 -7.72 17.46 -6.87
C LEU A 82 -8.30 16.12 -6.43
N LEU A 83 -7.65 15.00 -6.78
CA LEU A 83 -8.09 13.66 -6.37
C LEU A 83 -8.01 13.49 -4.84
N TRP A 84 -6.94 13.99 -4.21
CA TRP A 84 -6.81 13.98 -2.75
C TRP A 84 -7.85 14.88 -2.06
N ALA A 85 -8.12 16.07 -2.61
CA ALA A 85 -9.17 16.94 -2.08
C ALA A 85 -10.57 16.29 -2.17
N LEU A 86 -10.85 15.59 -3.27
CA LEU A 86 -12.13 14.89 -3.46
C LEU A 86 -12.27 13.72 -2.49
N ALA A 87 -11.20 12.94 -2.28
CA ALA A 87 -11.17 11.85 -1.31
C ALA A 87 -11.39 12.37 0.13
N ALA A 88 -10.73 13.47 0.51
CA ALA A 88 -10.92 14.09 1.82
C ALA A 88 -12.36 14.61 2.01
N GLY A 89 -12.93 15.23 0.97
CA GLY A 89 -14.32 15.70 0.99
C GLY A 89 -15.33 14.56 1.19
N LEU A 90 -15.14 13.42 0.52
CA LEU A 90 -15.98 12.23 0.68
C LEU A 90 -15.93 11.66 2.11
N MET A 91 -14.73 11.57 2.70
CA MET A 91 -14.57 11.12 4.08
C MET A 91 -15.26 12.04 5.08
N ALA A 92 -15.11 13.36 4.90
CA ALA A 92 -15.79 14.35 5.74
C ALA A 92 -17.32 14.28 5.61
N ALA A 93 -17.83 14.09 4.39
CA ALA A 93 -19.25 13.96 4.12
C ALA A 93 -19.86 12.69 4.75
N MET A 94 -19.16 11.55 4.66
CA MET A 94 -19.61 10.31 5.32
C MET A 94 -19.66 10.46 6.84
N GLY A 95 -18.62 11.02 7.46
CA GLY A 95 -18.58 11.21 8.92
C GLY A 95 -19.66 12.17 9.43
N THR A 96 -19.81 13.33 8.78
CA THR A 96 -20.85 14.31 9.14
C THR A 96 -22.26 13.79 8.87
N GLY A 97 -22.47 13.08 7.76
CA GLY A 97 -23.75 12.44 7.44
C GLY A 97 -24.16 11.40 8.49
N GLY A 98 -23.24 10.52 8.90
CA GLY A 98 -23.49 9.54 9.95
C GLY A 98 -23.81 10.19 11.30
N PHE A 99 -23.10 11.25 11.68
CA PHE A 99 -23.35 11.99 12.92
C PHE A 99 -24.73 12.65 12.94
N LEU A 100 -25.12 13.32 11.84
CA LEU A 100 -26.42 13.98 11.74
C LEU A 100 -27.57 12.97 11.74
N LEU A 101 -27.43 11.85 11.01
CA LEU A 101 -28.44 10.79 10.98
C LEU A 101 -28.60 10.12 12.36
N GLY A 102 -27.50 9.86 13.06
CA GLY A 102 -27.53 9.33 14.42
C GLY A 102 -28.22 10.30 15.41
N ARG A 103 -28.06 11.61 15.22
CA ARG A 103 -28.76 12.62 16.05
C ARG A 103 -30.25 12.69 15.71
N ALA A 104 -30.61 12.58 14.43
CA ALA A 104 -32.00 12.59 14.00
C ALA A 104 -32.79 11.37 14.52
N ASN A 105 -32.10 10.23 14.70
CA ASN A 105 -32.71 8.98 15.16
C ASN A 105 -32.58 8.74 16.68
N ARG A 106 -32.13 9.73 17.47
CA ARG A 106 -32.27 9.66 18.92
C ARG A 106 -33.75 9.78 19.26
N GLN A 107 -34.36 8.65 19.60
CA GLN A 107 -35.66 8.68 20.25
C GLN A 107 -35.55 9.51 21.54
N PRO A 108 -36.57 10.30 21.89
CA PRO A 108 -36.57 11.02 23.15
C PRO A 108 -36.34 10.01 24.25
N VAL A 109 -35.37 10.29 25.13
CA VAL A 109 -35.21 9.55 26.38
C VAL A 109 -36.58 9.58 27.03
N VAL A 110 -37.26 8.43 27.04
CA VAL A 110 -38.48 8.25 27.81
C VAL A 110 -38.01 8.39 29.24
N GLU A 111 -38.27 9.54 29.84
CA GLU A 111 -38.26 9.67 31.28
C GLU A 111 -39.27 8.62 31.76
N ALA A 112 -38.74 7.48 32.21
CA ALA A 112 -39.52 6.51 32.94
C ALA A 112 -40.03 7.27 34.17
N SER A 113 -41.24 7.79 34.08
CA SER A 113 -41.97 8.27 35.24
C SER A 113 -42.17 7.04 36.12
N ILE A 114 -41.21 6.80 37.02
CA ILE A 114 -41.37 5.85 38.11
C ILE A 114 -42.55 6.39 38.88
N ASN A 115 -43.72 5.76 38.74
CA ASN A 115 -44.88 6.05 39.55
C ASN A 115 -44.56 5.47 40.94
N PRO A 116 -44.25 6.30 41.96
CA PRO A 116 -43.82 5.79 43.26
C PRO A 116 -44.95 5.05 43.99
N ALA A 117 -46.20 5.14 43.50
CA ALA A 117 -47.35 4.42 44.03
C ALA A 117 -47.47 2.97 43.52
N ALA A 118 -46.68 2.56 42.52
CA ALA A 118 -46.74 1.22 41.94
C ALA A 118 -45.60 0.30 42.40
N VAL A 119 -44.81 0.71 43.39
CA VAL A 119 -43.75 -0.11 43.98
C VAL A 119 -44.37 -0.94 45.11
N PRO A 120 -44.68 -2.24 44.92
CA PRO A 120 -44.91 -3.11 46.06
C PRO A 120 -43.63 -3.14 46.89
N ALA A 121 -43.79 -3.04 48.20
CA ALA A 121 -42.73 -2.96 49.20
C ALA A 121 -41.55 -3.88 48.85
N ALA A 122 -40.38 -3.26 48.67
CA ALA A 122 -39.11 -3.92 48.50
C ALA A 122 -38.75 -4.67 49.78
N GLN A 123 -39.11 -5.96 49.88
CA GLN A 123 -38.52 -6.84 50.90
C GLN A 123 -38.14 -8.24 50.42
N ASP A 124 -38.52 -8.70 49.22
CA ASP A 124 -38.18 -10.06 48.79
C ASP A 124 -37.82 -10.12 47.29
N LEU A 125 -36.57 -9.83 46.93
CA LEU A 125 -35.95 -10.32 45.69
C LEU A 125 -34.42 -10.46 45.88
N PRO A 126 -33.82 -11.59 45.44
CA PRO A 126 -32.40 -11.87 45.59
C PRO A 126 -31.53 -10.90 44.78
N ALA A 127 -30.37 -10.54 45.33
CA ALA A 127 -29.42 -9.54 44.85
C ALA A 127 -28.70 -9.86 43.52
N THR A 128 -29.35 -10.55 42.59
CA THR A 128 -28.78 -10.87 41.27
C THR A 128 -29.86 -10.71 40.21
N LEU A 129 -30.05 -9.48 39.75
CA LEU A 129 -30.54 -9.24 38.40
C LEU A 129 -29.35 -9.47 37.45
N PRO A 130 -29.49 -10.27 36.38
CA PRO A 130 -28.46 -10.37 35.36
C PRO A 130 -28.35 -9.03 34.62
N ASP A 131 -27.12 -8.50 34.59
CA ASP A 131 -26.73 -7.37 33.77
C ASP A 131 -27.10 -7.62 32.30
N ALA A 132 -27.35 -6.53 31.58
CA ALA A 132 -27.86 -6.57 30.21
C ALA A 132 -27.03 -7.52 29.31
N PRO A 133 -27.68 -8.32 28.43
CA PRO A 133 -27.04 -9.43 27.70
C PRO A 133 -26.02 -9.02 26.62
N PHE A 134 -25.57 -7.77 26.62
CA PHE A 134 -24.63 -7.21 25.65
C PHE A 134 -23.44 -6.46 26.30
N GLN A 135 -23.32 -6.43 27.63
CA GLN A 135 -22.23 -5.71 28.32
C GLN A 135 -20.96 -6.54 28.55
N GLU A 136 -20.97 -7.86 28.29
CA GLU A 136 -19.82 -8.73 28.56
C GLU A 136 -18.56 -8.35 27.76
N GLY A 137 -18.70 -7.69 26.60
CA GLY A 137 -17.56 -7.35 25.73
C GLY A 137 -16.70 -6.18 26.23
N ASP A 138 -17.28 -5.18 26.89
CA ASP A 138 -16.53 -3.99 27.29
C ASP A 138 -15.67 -4.24 28.54
N GLU A 139 -16.08 -5.15 29.42
CA GLU A 139 -15.30 -5.52 30.61
C GLU A 139 -14.08 -6.38 30.27
N GLU A 140 -14.20 -7.31 29.31
CA GLU A 140 -13.08 -8.13 28.83
C GLU A 140 -11.99 -7.28 28.14
N ILE A 141 -12.41 -6.30 27.32
CA ILE A 141 -11.46 -5.40 26.65
C ILE A 141 -10.73 -4.52 27.67
N THR A 142 -11.40 -4.13 28.76
CA THR A 142 -10.79 -3.32 29.82
C THR A 142 -9.84 -4.15 30.69
N GLN A 143 -10.11 -5.45 30.89
CA GLN A 143 -9.20 -6.37 31.57
C GLN A 143 -7.94 -6.67 30.76
N LEU A 144 -8.06 -6.82 29.43
CA LEU A 144 -6.90 -6.98 28.53
C LEU A 144 -5.94 -5.78 28.59
N HIS A 145 -6.46 -4.57 28.82
CA HIS A 145 -5.67 -3.35 28.94
C HIS A 145 -4.87 -3.24 30.25
N ASN A 146 -5.21 -4.02 31.27
CA ASN A 146 -4.53 -4.02 32.58
C ASN A 146 -3.53 -5.17 32.75
N LEU A 147 -3.35 -6.02 31.75
CA LEU A 147 -2.37 -7.11 31.81
C LEU A 147 -0.95 -6.55 31.80
N SER A 148 -0.14 -7.02 32.74
CA SER A 148 1.30 -6.75 32.70
C SER A 148 1.96 -7.48 31.52
N ALA A 149 3.07 -6.95 31.02
CA ALA A 149 3.75 -7.51 29.84
C ALA A 149 4.17 -8.99 30.01
N GLU A 150 4.39 -9.45 31.24
CA GLU A 150 4.75 -10.83 31.55
C GLU A 150 3.53 -11.77 31.50
N GLU A 151 2.36 -11.30 31.95
CA GLU A 151 1.11 -12.08 31.92
C GLU A 151 0.54 -12.20 30.50
N ALA A 152 0.66 -11.15 29.70
CA ALA A 152 0.28 -11.19 28.29
C ALA A 152 1.10 -12.24 27.52
N LYS A 153 2.40 -12.34 27.82
CA LYS A 153 3.28 -13.33 27.18
C LYS A 153 2.94 -14.76 27.61
N ALA A 154 2.64 -14.98 28.88
CA ALA A 154 2.21 -16.29 29.38
C ALA A 154 0.88 -16.76 28.77
N LEU A 155 -0.03 -15.83 28.45
CA LEU A 155 -1.29 -16.14 27.77
C LEU A 155 -1.08 -16.53 26.30
N ILE A 156 -0.17 -15.86 25.60
CA ILE A 156 0.19 -16.21 24.22
C ILE A 156 0.83 -17.60 24.17
N ASP A 157 1.80 -17.87 25.06
CA ASP A 157 2.44 -19.19 25.14
C ASP A 157 1.43 -20.32 25.45
N LYS A 158 0.40 -20.02 26.26
CA LYS A 158 -0.67 -20.97 26.58
C LYS A 158 -1.65 -21.18 25.42
N ALA A 159 -1.96 -20.14 24.65
CA ALA A 159 -2.80 -20.24 23.46
C ALA A 159 -2.12 -21.03 22.34
N ASP A 160 -0.81 -20.82 22.14
CA ASP A 160 0.00 -21.59 21.19
C ASP A 160 0.10 -23.08 21.59
N ALA A 161 0.18 -23.36 22.90
CA ALA A 161 0.15 -24.73 23.42
C ALA A 161 -1.22 -25.41 23.22
N GLN A 162 -2.33 -24.67 23.33
CA GLN A 162 -3.68 -25.19 23.11
C GLN A 162 -4.03 -25.36 21.63
N GLY A 163 -3.47 -24.54 20.74
CA GLY A 163 -3.59 -24.68 19.28
C GLY A 163 -2.80 -25.85 18.68
N SER A 164 -1.98 -26.53 19.49
CA SER A 164 -1.11 -27.64 19.06
C SER A 164 -1.60 -29.03 19.52
N GLN A 165 -2.80 -29.16 20.08
CA GLN A 165 -3.44 -30.47 20.29
C GLN A 165 -4.21 -30.87 19.02
N PRO A 166 -3.88 -32.01 18.37
CA PRO A 166 -4.56 -32.51 17.17
C PRO A 166 -5.96 -33.07 17.47
#